data_AF-A0A7K4JLZ0-F1
#
_entry.id   AF-A0A7K4JLZ0-F1
#
_cell.length_a   1.000
_cell.length_b   1.000
_cell.length_c   1.000
_cell.angle_alpha   90.00
_cell.angle_beta   90.00
_cell.angle_gamma   90.00
#
_symmetry.space_group_name_H-M   'P 1'
#
loop_
_entity.id
_entity.type
_entity.pdbx_description
1 polymer ?
#
loop_
_entity_poly.entity_id
_entity_poly.type
_entity_poly.pdbx_seq_one_letter_code
_entity_poly.pdbx_strand_id
1 'polypeptide(L)'
;PSFIEIQRQREAWKRALARKRAKEYMQSTTPEPVEGREHIQVQTDLYLEEISDQIIEVDKECQTDAFLDRPPTPLFVPAKTGKDVATQIEGGELFDFDIEVKPIMEVLIGKTIEQALLEVMEEEELAQLWARQRAYAELRNAELAEVQRLEEQDRRYREEKERRRLQHMQMLQKQKETTEKIKARAFAQHYLSDLIPSVFHNLRESGFFYDPIERDIETEFLPWLMTEVEETLEKKVLGRMMLD
;
A
#
# COMPACT_ATOMS: atom_id res chain seq x y z
N PRO A 1 123.36 85.46 -40.17
CA PRO A 1 122.66 85.19 -38.90
C PRO A 1 123.51 84.28 -38.00
N SER A 2 123.76 84.70 -36.77
CA SER A 2 124.74 84.06 -35.89
C SER A 2 124.27 82.68 -35.43
N PHE A 3 125.19 81.72 -35.19
CA PHE A 3 124.87 80.36 -34.71
C PHE A 3 124.01 80.38 -33.42
N ILE A 4 124.16 81.44 -32.62
CA ILE A 4 123.45 81.69 -31.37
C ILE A 4 121.94 81.97 -31.59
N GLU A 5 121.57 82.64 -32.68
CA GLU A 5 120.16 82.97 -32.97
C GLU A 5 119.35 81.75 -33.40
N ILE A 6 119.96 80.83 -34.16
CA ILE A 6 119.36 79.55 -34.56
C ILE A 6 119.15 78.63 -33.35
N GLN A 7 120.08 78.67 -32.39
CA GLN A 7 120.01 77.92 -31.15
C GLN A 7 118.87 78.43 -30.26
N ARG A 8 118.67 79.76 -30.17
CA ARG A 8 117.56 80.39 -29.46
C ARG A 8 116.18 80.01 -30.04
N GLN A 9 116.04 79.97 -31.36
CA GLN A 9 114.78 79.59 -32.01
C GLN A 9 114.45 78.09 -31.78
N ARG A 10 115.46 77.20 -31.81
CA ARG A 10 115.28 75.78 -31.47
C ARG A 10 114.88 75.57 -30.01
N GLU A 11 115.46 76.32 -29.07
CA GLU A 11 115.08 76.27 -27.66
C GLU A 11 113.66 76.81 -27.40
N ALA A 12 113.26 77.89 -28.10
CA ALA A 12 111.90 78.42 -28.02
C ALA A 12 110.86 77.43 -28.56
N TRP A 13 111.15 76.75 -29.68
CA TRP A 13 110.29 75.71 -30.23
C TRP A 13 110.19 74.48 -29.31
N LYS A 14 111.30 74.04 -28.70
CA LYS A 14 111.29 72.97 -27.68
C LYS A 14 110.47 73.36 -26.45
N ARG A 15 110.57 74.59 -25.96
CA ARG A 15 109.74 75.09 -24.83
C ARG A 15 108.25 75.17 -25.19
N ALA A 16 107.92 75.59 -26.41
CA ALA A 16 106.53 75.63 -26.87
C ALA A 16 105.93 74.22 -26.99
N LEU A 17 106.69 73.25 -27.52
CA LEU A 17 106.26 71.86 -27.62
C LEU A 17 106.12 71.20 -26.23
N ALA A 18 107.05 71.48 -25.31
CA ALA A 18 106.98 71.02 -23.92
C ALA A 18 105.76 71.60 -23.19
N ARG A 19 105.43 72.89 -23.40
CA ARG A 19 104.19 73.50 -22.88
C ARG A 19 102.94 72.85 -23.47
N LYS A 20 102.94 72.49 -24.76
CA LYS A 20 101.79 71.82 -25.39
C LYS A 20 101.56 70.41 -24.82
N ARG A 21 102.64 69.62 -24.67
CA ARG A 21 102.58 68.29 -24.02
C ARG A 21 102.20 68.35 -22.54
N ALA A 22 102.70 69.35 -21.80
CA ALA A 22 102.31 69.54 -20.40
C ALA A 22 100.82 69.91 -20.27
N LYS A 23 100.26 70.63 -21.25
CA LYS A 23 98.83 70.96 -21.29
C LYS A 23 97.95 69.74 -21.61
N GLU A 24 98.43 68.82 -22.47
CA GLU A 24 97.76 67.54 -22.76
C GLU A 24 97.81 66.59 -21.55
N TYR A 25 98.92 66.54 -20.80
CA TYR A 25 99.00 65.75 -19.55
C TYR A 25 98.20 66.34 -18.38
N MET A 26 97.87 67.63 -18.40
CA MET A 26 97.03 68.28 -17.39
C MET A 26 95.53 68.20 -17.68
N GLN A 27 95.10 67.72 -18.85
CA GLN A 27 93.71 67.36 -19.06
C GLN A 27 93.46 66.00 -18.40
N SER A 28 92.90 66.03 -17.20
CA SER A 28 92.43 64.86 -16.48
C SER A 28 91.34 64.13 -17.29
N THR A 29 91.56 62.86 -17.61
CA THR A 29 90.63 61.94 -18.30
C THR A 29 89.35 61.65 -17.49
N THR A 30 89.24 62.15 -16.26
CA THR A 30 88.07 61.98 -15.40
C THR A 30 86.97 62.98 -15.79
N PRO A 31 85.73 62.51 -16.05
CA PRO A 31 84.60 63.39 -16.32
C PRO A 31 84.30 64.32 -15.13
N GLU A 32 83.70 65.47 -15.41
CA GLU A 32 83.34 66.46 -14.40
C GLU A 32 82.30 65.90 -13.41
N PRO A 33 82.32 66.33 -12.13
CA PRO A 33 81.33 65.93 -11.14
C PRO A 33 79.92 66.39 -11.53
N VAL A 34 78.91 65.57 -11.23
CA VAL A 34 77.48 65.92 -11.42
C VAL A 34 77.08 67.06 -10.49
N GLU A 35 76.25 68.01 -10.97
CA GLU A 35 75.77 69.15 -10.17
C GLU A 35 75.26 68.72 -8.78
N GLY A 36 75.86 69.27 -7.73
CA GLY A 36 75.55 68.95 -6.33
C GLY A 36 76.39 67.85 -5.69
N ARG A 37 77.43 67.32 -6.34
CA ARG A 37 78.39 66.37 -5.75
C ARG A 37 79.84 66.80 -5.97
N GLU A 38 80.65 66.73 -4.92
CA GLU A 38 82.10 66.93 -5.00
C GLU A 38 82.82 65.58 -5.02
N HIS A 39 83.89 65.46 -5.83
CA HIS A 39 84.75 64.27 -5.80
C HIS A 39 85.65 64.31 -4.56
N ILE A 40 85.61 63.25 -3.74
CA ILE A 40 86.51 63.07 -2.60
C ILE A 40 87.67 62.16 -3.03
N GLN A 41 88.90 62.56 -2.72
CA GLN A 41 90.07 61.70 -2.92
C GLN A 41 90.12 60.63 -1.84
N VAL A 42 90.10 59.36 -2.25
CA VAL A 42 90.27 58.21 -1.37
C VAL A 42 91.75 57.85 -1.34
N GLN A 43 92.31 57.62 -0.15
CA GLN A 43 93.71 57.26 0.02
C GLN A 43 93.96 55.84 -0.52
N THR A 44 94.63 55.75 -1.67
CA THR A 44 95.00 54.51 -2.34
C THR A 44 96.47 54.14 -2.16
N ASP A 45 97.16 54.78 -1.23
CA ASP A 45 98.57 54.50 -0.96
C ASP A 45 98.71 53.16 -0.23
N LEU A 46 99.69 52.36 -0.67
CA LEU A 46 100.00 51.05 -0.14
C LEU A 46 100.57 51.19 1.29
N TYR A 47 99.73 51.07 2.32
CA TYR A 47 100.14 51.13 3.73
C TYR A 47 100.60 49.74 4.20
N LEU A 48 101.80 49.33 3.80
CA LEU A 48 102.50 48.17 4.35
C LEU A 48 103.87 48.63 4.87
N GLU A 49 104.04 48.64 6.19
CA GLU A 49 105.36 48.79 6.82
C GLU A 49 106.10 47.45 6.75
N GLU A 50 107.23 47.41 6.05
CA GLU A 50 108.16 46.26 6.12
C GLU A 50 108.91 46.31 7.46
N ILE A 51 108.57 45.40 8.38
CA ILE A 51 109.30 45.20 9.64
C ILE A 51 110.59 44.44 9.33
N SER A 52 111.70 45.15 9.14
CA SER A 52 113.03 44.54 8.94
C SER A 52 113.83 44.52 10.25
N ASP A 53 113.41 43.69 11.20
CA ASP A 53 114.25 43.32 12.36
C ASP A 53 114.57 41.83 12.28
N GLN A 54 115.86 41.50 12.25
CA GLN A 54 116.33 40.12 12.38
C GLN A 54 115.89 39.58 13.74
N ILE A 55 114.99 38.59 13.74
CA ILE A 55 114.51 37.94 14.95
C ILE A 55 115.64 37.05 15.48
N ILE A 56 116.08 37.31 16.71
CA ILE A 56 117.06 36.48 17.41
C ILE A 56 116.37 35.16 17.76
N GLU A 57 116.77 34.07 17.11
CA GLU A 57 116.28 32.72 17.42
C GLU A 57 116.83 32.28 18.78
N VAL A 58 115.92 32.04 19.74
CA VAL A 58 116.25 31.47 21.06
C VAL A 58 115.63 30.09 21.12
N ASP A 59 116.45 29.05 21.09
CA ASP A 59 116.01 27.69 21.32
C ASP A 59 115.51 27.54 22.76
N LYS A 60 114.24 27.15 22.88
CA LYS A 60 113.62 26.75 24.15
C LYS A 60 113.21 25.30 24.04
N GLU A 61 113.86 24.43 24.81
CA GLU A 61 113.44 23.05 24.95
C GLU A 61 112.28 22.98 25.97
N CYS A 62 111.12 22.47 25.52
CA CYS A 62 109.95 22.25 26.37
C CYS A 62 109.97 20.80 26.89
N GLN A 63 110.04 20.62 28.21
CA GLN A 63 109.86 19.33 28.86
C GLN A 63 108.40 18.86 28.68
N THR A 64 108.17 17.83 27.86
CA THR A 64 106.86 17.20 27.68
C THR A 64 106.57 16.24 28.83
N ASP A 65 105.53 16.52 29.62
CA ASP A 65 105.04 15.62 30.66
C ASP A 65 104.27 14.42 30.03
N ALA A 66 104.25 13.29 30.72
CA ALA A 66 103.68 12.04 30.22
C ALA A 66 102.15 12.14 30.05
N PHE A 67 101.69 11.85 28.83
CA PHE A 67 100.30 11.79 28.35
C PHE A 67 99.22 11.60 29.45
N LEU A 68 98.49 12.67 29.74
CA LEU A 68 97.14 12.58 30.32
C LEU A 68 96.13 12.31 29.20
N ASP A 69 95.23 11.34 29.40
CA ASP A 69 94.18 11.02 28.42
C ASP A 69 93.31 12.26 28.14
N ARG A 70 93.36 12.71 26.90
CA ARG A 70 92.54 13.83 26.40
C ARG A 70 91.08 13.39 26.34
N PRO A 71 90.12 14.16 26.89
CA PRO A 71 88.71 13.85 26.71
C PRO A 71 88.36 13.81 25.21
N PRO A 72 87.39 12.97 24.79
CA PRO A 72 87.02 12.84 23.39
C PRO A 72 86.61 14.21 22.83
N THR A 73 87.14 14.53 21.65
CA THR A 73 86.89 15.81 20.98
C THR A 73 85.38 16.01 20.80
N PRO A 74 84.82 17.17 21.17
CA PRO A 74 83.40 17.42 21.00
C PRO A 74 83.02 17.32 19.51
N LEU A 75 81.85 16.76 19.24
CA LEU A 75 81.31 16.63 17.88
C LEU A 75 81.10 18.02 17.28
N PHE A 76 81.67 18.27 16.10
CA PHE A 76 81.47 19.51 15.37
C PHE A 76 80.07 19.51 14.73
N VAL A 77 79.22 20.45 15.16
CA VAL A 77 77.92 20.72 14.56
C VAL A 77 78.02 22.03 13.76
N PRO A 78 77.90 22.01 12.43
CA PRO A 78 77.95 23.21 11.61
C PRO A 78 76.83 24.18 11.99
N ALA A 79 77.10 25.50 11.96
CA ALA A 79 76.06 26.51 12.10
C ALA A 79 75.13 26.45 10.88
N LYS A 80 73.81 26.37 11.11
CA LYS A 80 72.81 26.47 10.03
C LYS A 80 72.95 27.83 9.33
N THR A 81 73.11 27.82 8.01
CA THR A 81 73.06 29.02 7.14
C THR A 81 71.81 29.00 6.27
N GLY A 82 70.89 29.93 6.53
CA GLY A 82 69.58 30.07 5.86
C GLY A 82 68.51 30.57 6.83
N LYS A 83 67.38 31.10 6.31
CA LYS A 83 66.20 31.40 7.11
C LYS A 83 65.19 30.28 6.92
N ASP A 84 64.93 29.52 7.98
CA ASP A 84 63.87 28.51 7.96
C ASP A 84 62.50 29.23 7.96
N VAL A 85 61.65 28.94 6.96
CA VAL A 85 60.27 29.43 6.88
C VAL A 85 59.37 28.21 6.78
N ALA A 86 58.39 28.10 7.67
CA ALA A 86 57.34 27.11 7.59
C ALA A 86 56.04 27.79 7.19
N THR A 87 55.35 27.22 6.21
CA THR A 87 53.98 27.58 5.85
C THR A 87 53.09 26.40 6.21
N GLN A 88 52.12 26.63 7.08
CA GLN A 88 51.13 25.64 7.49
C GLN A 88 49.75 26.16 7.11
N ILE A 89 48.91 25.28 6.57
CA ILE A 89 47.50 25.57 6.37
C ILE A 89 46.78 25.17 7.65
N GLU A 90 46.08 26.12 8.26
CA GLU A 90 45.34 25.90 9.49
C GLU A 90 43.95 25.31 9.20
N GLY A 91 43.36 24.65 10.20
CA GLY A 91 42.03 24.07 10.08
C GLY A 91 40.98 25.13 9.69
N GLY A 92 40.34 24.96 8.54
CA GLY A 92 39.29 25.86 8.03
C GLY A 92 39.77 26.90 7.00
N GLU A 93 41.08 27.01 6.73
CA GLU A 93 41.62 27.99 5.78
C GLU A 93 41.28 27.69 4.30
N LEU A 94 40.99 26.42 3.98
CA LEU A 94 40.60 25.95 2.64
C LEU A 94 39.11 25.61 2.50
N PHE A 95 38.29 25.92 3.51
CA PHE A 95 36.87 25.57 3.47
C PHE A 95 36.10 26.46 2.50
N ASP A 96 35.51 25.85 1.46
CA ASP A 96 34.58 26.50 0.54
C ASP A 96 33.15 26.01 0.82
N PHE A 97 32.35 26.90 1.42
CA PHE A 97 30.97 26.58 1.79
C PHE A 97 30.12 26.15 0.57
N ASP A 98 30.29 26.79 -0.58
CA ASP A 98 29.46 26.55 -1.75
C ASP A 98 29.72 25.18 -2.38
N ILE A 99 30.90 24.60 -2.14
CA ILE A 99 31.24 23.23 -2.58
C ILE A 99 30.79 22.22 -1.52
N GLU A 100 31.09 22.47 -0.26
CA GLU A 100 30.87 21.51 0.83
C GLU A 100 29.39 21.35 1.21
N VAL A 101 28.55 22.37 1.00
CA VAL A 101 27.12 22.31 1.32
C VAL A 101 26.30 21.54 0.27
N LYS A 102 26.79 21.43 -0.96
CA LYS A 102 26.08 20.75 -2.07
C LYS A 102 25.67 19.31 -1.76
N PRO A 103 26.55 18.40 -1.31
CA PRO A 103 26.16 17.03 -1.01
C PRO A 103 25.12 16.95 0.12
N ILE A 104 25.19 17.85 1.10
CA ILE A 104 24.22 17.91 2.20
C ILE A 104 22.85 18.35 1.65
N MET A 105 22.80 19.41 0.83
CA MET A 105 21.55 19.86 0.23
C MET A 105 20.95 18.84 -0.73
N GLU A 106 21.76 18.19 -1.56
CA GLU A 106 21.30 17.15 -2.50
C GLU A 106 20.62 16.01 -1.76
N VAL A 107 21.21 15.53 -0.66
CA VAL A 107 20.61 14.47 0.17
C VAL A 107 19.33 14.96 0.86
N LEU A 108 19.33 16.17 1.41
CA LEU A 108 18.14 16.72 2.08
C LEU A 108 16.97 16.92 1.10
N ILE A 109 17.23 17.51 -0.06
CA ILE A 109 16.22 17.76 -1.09
C ILE A 109 15.73 16.43 -1.67
N GLY A 110 16.66 15.52 -1.99
CA GLY A 110 16.31 14.20 -2.51
C GLY A 110 15.40 13.44 -1.55
N LYS A 111 15.78 13.39 -0.26
CA LYS A 111 15.02 12.65 0.75
C LYS A 111 13.67 13.28 1.07
N THR A 112 13.60 14.61 1.10
CA THR A 112 12.32 15.31 1.33
C THR A 112 11.34 15.11 0.17
N ILE A 113 11.81 15.15 -1.07
CA ILE A 113 10.96 14.89 -2.24
C ILE A 113 10.53 13.43 -2.30
N GLU A 114 11.46 12.49 -2.06
CA GLU A 114 11.16 11.06 -2.06
C GLU A 114 10.12 10.72 -0.98
N GLN A 115 10.31 11.23 0.25
CA GLN A 115 9.36 11.02 1.34
C GLN A 115 8.00 11.63 1.02
N ALA A 116 7.95 12.87 0.53
CA ALA A 116 6.68 13.52 0.16
C ALA A 116 5.94 12.76 -0.96
N LEU A 117 6.67 12.22 -1.93
CA LEU A 117 6.07 11.43 -3.02
C LEU A 117 5.46 10.12 -2.48
N LEU A 118 6.18 9.41 -1.61
CA LEU A 118 5.67 8.17 -1.00
C LEU A 118 4.43 8.44 -0.14
N GLU A 119 4.45 9.49 0.68
CA GLU A 119 3.29 9.86 1.52
C GLU A 119 2.05 10.15 0.67
N VAL A 120 2.19 10.95 -0.40
CA VAL A 120 1.06 11.27 -1.30
C VAL A 120 0.54 10.02 -2.01
N MET A 121 1.44 9.14 -2.47
CA MET A 121 1.02 7.87 -3.10
C MET A 121 0.25 6.98 -2.12
N GLU A 122 0.73 6.84 -0.89
CA GLU A 122 0.04 6.07 0.16
C GLU A 122 -1.33 6.67 0.50
N GLU A 123 -1.45 8.00 0.61
CA GLU A 123 -2.72 8.69 0.87
C GLU A 123 -3.73 8.44 -0.26
N GLU A 124 -3.31 8.52 -1.52
CA GLU A 124 -4.17 8.25 -2.67
C GLU A 124 -4.63 6.79 -2.72
N GLU A 125 -3.72 5.84 -2.47
CA GLU A 125 -4.06 4.42 -2.40
C GLU A 125 -5.07 4.12 -1.29
N LEU A 126 -4.86 4.66 -0.09
CA LEU A 126 -5.80 4.52 1.04
C LEU A 126 -7.17 5.14 0.71
N ALA A 127 -7.20 6.31 0.07
CA ALA A 127 -8.43 6.94 -0.35
C ALA A 127 -9.21 6.07 -1.36
N GLN A 128 -8.51 5.47 -2.33
CA GLN A 128 -9.11 4.54 -3.29
C GLN A 128 -9.64 3.26 -2.63
N LEU A 129 -8.89 2.68 -1.69
CA LEU A 129 -9.32 1.49 -0.94
C LEU A 129 -10.58 1.78 -0.12
N TRP A 130 -10.63 2.91 0.59
CA TRP A 130 -11.82 3.31 1.33
C TRP A 130 -13.02 3.59 0.42
N ALA A 131 -12.81 4.24 -0.74
CA ALA A 131 -13.88 4.45 -1.72
C ALA A 131 -14.45 3.11 -2.21
N ARG A 132 -13.59 2.16 -2.56
CA ARG A 132 -14.00 0.80 -2.96
C ARG A 132 -14.75 0.07 -1.84
N GLN A 133 -14.25 0.15 -0.61
CA GLN A 133 -14.89 -0.49 0.55
C GLN A 133 -16.28 0.08 0.83
N ARG A 134 -16.44 1.42 0.75
CA ARG A 134 -17.75 2.07 0.91
C ARG A 134 -18.73 1.66 -0.19
N ALA A 135 -18.31 1.72 -1.45
CA ALA A 135 -19.14 1.29 -2.57
C ALA A 135 -19.58 -0.18 -2.46
N TYR A 136 -18.66 -1.06 -2.04
CA TYR A 136 -18.98 -2.46 -1.79
C TYR A 136 -19.96 -2.64 -0.63
N ALA A 137 -19.78 -1.91 0.47
CA ALA A 137 -20.68 -1.97 1.62
C ALA A 137 -22.08 -1.46 1.27
N GLU A 138 -22.19 -0.39 0.47
CA GLU A 138 -23.47 0.13 -0.03
C GLU A 138 -24.19 -0.91 -0.90
N LEU A 139 -23.48 -1.51 -1.86
CA LEU A 139 -24.04 -2.56 -2.71
C LEU A 139 -24.52 -3.75 -1.88
N ARG A 140 -23.67 -4.26 -0.98
CA ARG A 140 -24.00 -5.39 -0.10
C ARG A 140 -25.21 -5.10 0.78
N ASN A 141 -25.33 -3.88 1.30
CA ASN A 141 -26.48 -3.48 2.13
C ASN A 141 -27.76 -3.41 1.29
N ALA A 142 -27.68 -2.92 0.04
CA ALA A 142 -28.81 -2.90 -0.88
C ALA A 142 -29.26 -4.32 -1.26
N GLU A 143 -28.32 -5.21 -1.59
CA GLU A 143 -28.59 -6.63 -1.87
C GLU A 143 -29.24 -7.33 -0.67
N LEU A 144 -28.70 -7.11 0.53
CA LEU A 144 -29.25 -7.70 1.76
C LEU A 144 -30.68 -7.22 2.03
N ALA A 145 -30.96 -5.94 1.83
CA ALA A 145 -32.32 -5.41 1.97
C ALA A 145 -33.29 -6.01 0.92
N GLU A 146 -32.83 -6.23 -0.31
CA GLU A 146 -33.63 -6.87 -1.35
C GLU A 146 -33.92 -8.34 -1.03
N VAL A 147 -32.92 -9.10 -0.58
CA VAL A 147 -33.09 -10.50 -0.15
C VAL A 147 -34.11 -10.59 0.97
N GLN A 148 -33.99 -9.76 2.02
CA GLN A 148 -34.96 -9.74 3.12
C GLN A 148 -36.38 -9.45 2.63
N ARG A 149 -36.53 -8.48 1.71
CA ARG A 149 -37.83 -8.16 1.10
C ARG A 149 -38.44 -9.36 0.38
N LEU A 150 -37.63 -10.08 -0.41
CA LEU A 150 -38.06 -11.27 -1.15
C LEU A 150 -38.39 -12.45 -0.23
N GLU A 151 -37.59 -12.68 0.81
CA GLU A 151 -37.83 -13.72 1.81
C GLU A 151 -39.14 -13.49 2.57
N GLU A 152 -39.43 -12.26 2.99
CA GLU A 152 -40.71 -11.94 3.61
C GLU A 152 -41.90 -12.16 2.67
N GLN A 153 -41.72 -11.84 1.38
CA GLN A 153 -42.75 -12.04 0.37
C GLN A 153 -43.02 -13.53 0.13
N ASP A 154 -41.96 -14.34 0.04
CA ASP A 154 -42.08 -15.80 -0.08
C ASP A 154 -42.68 -16.43 1.18
N ARG A 155 -42.33 -15.94 2.38
CA ARG A 155 -42.96 -16.38 3.64
C ARG A 155 -44.47 -16.16 3.59
N ARG A 156 -44.93 -14.96 3.23
CA ARG A 156 -46.37 -14.64 3.12
C ARG A 156 -47.06 -15.54 2.08
N TYR A 157 -46.43 -15.73 0.92
CA TYR A 157 -46.99 -16.58 -0.14
C TYR A 157 -47.10 -18.03 0.30
N ARG A 158 -46.08 -18.56 0.97
CA ARG A 158 -46.05 -19.92 1.49
C ARG A 158 -47.13 -20.14 2.55
N GLU A 159 -47.28 -19.21 3.49
CA GLU A 159 -48.34 -19.25 4.51
C GLU A 159 -49.74 -19.23 3.88
N GLU A 160 -49.99 -18.35 2.92
CA GLU A 160 -51.29 -18.28 2.23
C GLU A 160 -51.54 -19.56 1.41
N LYS A 161 -50.53 -20.10 0.72
CA LYS A 161 -50.63 -21.37 -0.02
C LYS A 161 -50.99 -22.54 0.89
N GLU A 162 -50.36 -22.65 2.06
CA GLU A 162 -50.70 -23.69 3.04
C GLU A 162 -52.12 -23.53 3.57
N ARG A 163 -52.56 -22.30 3.88
CA ARG A 163 -53.94 -22.02 4.29
C ARG A 163 -54.96 -22.44 3.22
N ARG A 164 -54.71 -22.10 1.95
CA ARG A 164 -55.57 -22.49 0.83
C ARG A 164 -55.60 -24.00 0.64
N ARG A 165 -54.46 -24.68 0.78
CA ARG A 165 -54.38 -26.14 0.71
C ARG A 165 -55.23 -26.81 1.81
N LEU A 166 -55.11 -26.34 3.05
CA LEU A 166 -55.89 -26.85 4.18
C LEU A 166 -57.40 -26.63 3.97
N GLN A 167 -57.81 -25.44 3.54
CA GLN A 167 -59.20 -25.14 3.22
C GLN A 167 -59.74 -26.05 2.11
N HIS A 168 -58.97 -26.25 1.05
CA HIS A 168 -59.36 -27.11 -0.06
C HIS A 168 -59.49 -28.58 0.37
N MET A 169 -58.54 -29.09 1.18
CA MET A 169 -58.64 -30.43 1.75
C MET A 169 -59.90 -30.62 2.58
N GLN A 170 -60.22 -29.67 3.47
CA GLN A 170 -61.43 -29.73 4.30
C GLN A 170 -62.70 -29.69 3.44
N MET A 171 -62.73 -28.84 2.41
CA MET A 171 -63.85 -28.75 1.48
C MET A 171 -64.03 -30.07 0.72
N LEU A 172 -62.94 -30.67 0.23
CA LEU A 172 -62.98 -31.96 -0.47
C LEU A 172 -63.46 -33.10 0.44
N GLN A 173 -63.04 -33.13 1.71
CA GLN A 173 -63.53 -34.11 2.69
C GLN A 173 -65.04 -33.98 2.90
N LYS A 174 -65.54 -32.76 3.16
CA LYS A 174 -66.97 -32.50 3.29
C LYS A 174 -67.74 -32.84 2.01
N GLN A 175 -67.16 -32.57 0.85
CA GLN A 175 -67.76 -32.93 -0.44
C GLN A 175 -67.88 -34.45 -0.58
N LYS A 176 -66.83 -35.22 -0.23
CA LYS A 176 -66.89 -36.69 -0.22
C LYS A 176 -67.99 -37.19 0.71
N GLU A 177 -68.01 -36.74 1.97
CA GLU A 177 -69.03 -37.13 2.94
C GLU A 177 -70.45 -36.82 2.46
N THR A 178 -70.68 -35.61 1.91
CA THR A 178 -71.99 -35.23 1.37
C THR A 178 -72.37 -36.07 0.15
N THR A 179 -71.43 -36.37 -0.75
CA THR A 179 -71.69 -37.23 -1.91
C THR A 179 -72.04 -38.66 -1.49
N GLU A 180 -71.36 -39.21 -0.48
CA GLU A 180 -71.65 -40.55 0.07
C GLU A 180 -73.03 -40.58 0.71
N LYS A 181 -73.39 -39.57 1.50
CA LYS A 181 -74.73 -39.44 2.10
C LYS A 181 -75.82 -39.36 1.03
N ILE A 182 -75.59 -38.60 -0.04
CA ILE A 182 -76.54 -38.49 -1.16
C ILE A 182 -76.67 -39.84 -1.88
N LYS A 183 -75.55 -40.52 -2.16
CA LYS A 183 -75.55 -41.86 -2.78
C LYS A 183 -76.29 -42.88 -1.92
N ALA A 184 -76.03 -42.92 -0.61
CA ALA A 184 -76.70 -43.82 0.32
C ALA A 184 -78.21 -43.53 0.37
N ARG A 185 -78.61 -42.26 0.40
CA ARG A 185 -80.02 -41.86 0.35
C ARG A 185 -80.70 -42.31 -0.94
N ALA A 186 -80.07 -42.03 -2.09
CA ALA A 186 -80.59 -42.42 -3.40
C ALA A 186 -80.71 -43.95 -3.51
N PHE A 187 -79.68 -44.69 -3.07
CA PHE A 187 -79.70 -46.15 -3.03
C PHE A 187 -80.83 -46.68 -2.15
N ALA A 188 -81.00 -46.15 -0.93
CA ALA A 188 -82.07 -46.57 -0.04
C ALA A 188 -83.46 -46.26 -0.64
N GLN A 189 -83.63 -45.10 -1.30
CA GLN A 189 -84.88 -44.74 -1.97
C GLN A 189 -85.21 -45.72 -3.11
N HIS A 190 -84.25 -46.02 -3.99
CA HIS A 190 -84.43 -46.98 -5.08
C HIS A 190 -84.64 -48.42 -4.56
N TYR A 191 -83.92 -48.84 -3.52
CA TYR A 191 -84.09 -50.18 -2.96
C TYR A 191 -85.45 -50.34 -2.27
N LEU A 192 -85.88 -49.34 -1.50
CA LEU A 192 -87.18 -49.35 -0.82
C LEU A 192 -88.35 -49.23 -1.81
N SER A 193 -88.21 -48.48 -2.91
CA SER A 193 -89.26 -48.36 -3.92
C SER A 193 -89.61 -49.70 -4.56
N ASP A 194 -88.61 -50.58 -4.69
CA ASP A 194 -88.78 -51.88 -5.35
C ASP A 194 -89.11 -52.99 -4.33
N LEU A 195 -88.50 -52.92 -3.14
CA LEU A 195 -88.72 -53.89 -2.07
C LEU A 195 -90.14 -53.82 -1.51
N ILE A 196 -90.69 -52.62 -1.28
CA ILE A 196 -92.02 -52.45 -0.68
C ILE A 196 -93.08 -53.17 -1.53
N PRO A 197 -93.27 -52.86 -2.83
CA PRO A 197 -94.25 -53.57 -3.66
C PRO A 197 -94.02 -55.07 -3.72
N SER A 198 -92.76 -55.53 -3.83
CA SER A 198 -92.42 -56.95 -3.89
C SER A 198 -92.82 -57.70 -2.62
N VAL A 199 -92.50 -57.17 -1.43
CA VAL A 199 -92.88 -57.77 -0.14
C VAL A 199 -94.40 -57.76 0.05
N PHE A 200 -95.07 -56.65 -0.28
CA PHE A 200 -96.54 -56.58 -0.21
C PHE A 200 -97.21 -57.57 -1.16
N HIS A 201 -96.66 -57.76 -2.37
CA HIS A 201 -97.13 -58.76 -3.32
C HIS A 201 -96.95 -60.19 -2.77
N ASN A 202 -95.75 -60.53 -2.29
CA ASN A 202 -95.47 -61.85 -1.70
C ASN A 202 -96.35 -62.14 -0.47
N LEU A 203 -96.59 -61.15 0.40
CA LEU A 203 -97.50 -61.29 1.55
C LEU A 203 -98.96 -61.47 1.12
N ARG A 204 -99.37 -60.86 0.02
CA ARG A 204 -100.72 -61.05 -0.55
C ARG A 204 -100.86 -62.44 -1.15
N GLU A 205 -99.86 -62.91 -1.91
CA GLU A 205 -99.86 -64.26 -2.50
C GLU A 205 -99.78 -65.36 -1.44
N SER A 206 -99.05 -65.14 -0.34
CA SER A 206 -98.99 -66.08 0.79
C SER A 206 -100.24 -66.07 1.68
N GLY A 207 -101.27 -65.27 1.33
CA GLY A 207 -102.56 -65.26 2.01
C GLY A 207 -102.59 -64.51 3.35
N PHE A 208 -101.55 -63.73 3.67
CA PHE A 208 -101.54 -62.89 4.88
C PHE A 208 -102.42 -61.65 4.75
N PHE A 209 -102.60 -61.13 3.52
CA PHE A 209 -103.58 -60.09 3.23
C PHE A 209 -104.83 -60.73 2.61
N TYR A 210 -105.89 -60.83 3.39
CA TYR A 210 -107.22 -61.30 2.97
C TYR A 210 -108.23 -60.16 3.05
N ASP A 211 -109.26 -60.22 2.22
CA ASP A 211 -110.43 -59.36 2.39
C ASP A 211 -111.23 -59.89 3.59
N PRO A 212 -111.43 -59.09 4.66
CA PRO A 212 -112.22 -59.52 5.81
C PRO A 212 -113.62 -59.98 5.41
N ILE A 213 -114.23 -59.37 4.39
CA ILE A 213 -115.57 -59.75 3.93
C ILE A 213 -115.57 -61.13 3.27
N GLU A 214 -114.61 -61.39 2.38
CA GLU A 214 -114.47 -62.71 1.75
C GLU A 214 -114.18 -63.79 2.80
N ARG A 215 -113.32 -63.48 3.79
CA ARG A 215 -112.99 -64.42 4.86
C ARG A 215 -114.19 -64.74 5.74
N ASP A 216 -114.95 -63.74 6.15
CA ASP A 216 -116.16 -63.92 6.97
C ASP A 216 -117.22 -64.73 6.20
N ILE A 217 -117.35 -64.51 4.88
CA ILE A 217 -118.22 -65.31 4.04
C ILE A 217 -117.76 -66.78 4.00
N GLU A 218 -116.46 -67.02 3.81
CA GLU A 218 -115.91 -68.38 3.77
C GLU A 218 -116.01 -69.12 5.11
N THR A 219 -115.78 -68.42 6.23
CA THR A 219 -115.70 -69.06 7.55
C THR A 219 -117.01 -69.10 8.31
N GLU A 220 -117.91 -68.14 8.10
CA GLU A 220 -119.19 -68.07 8.83
C GLU A 220 -120.38 -68.37 7.92
N PHE A 221 -120.49 -67.67 6.78
CA PHE A 221 -121.69 -67.75 5.94
C PHE A 221 -121.79 -69.06 5.14
N LEU A 222 -120.72 -69.50 4.48
CA LEU A 222 -120.74 -70.75 3.70
C LEU A 222 -121.01 -71.98 4.57
N PRO A 223 -120.40 -72.14 5.75
CA PRO A 223 -120.76 -73.23 6.66
C PRO A 223 -122.22 -73.16 7.11
N TRP A 224 -122.71 -71.97 7.49
CA TRP A 224 -124.12 -71.79 7.86
C TRP A 224 -125.07 -72.18 6.72
N LEU A 225 -124.79 -71.73 5.49
CA LEU A 225 -125.59 -72.05 4.31
C LEU A 225 -125.57 -73.57 4.01
N MET A 226 -124.41 -74.20 4.13
CA MET A 226 -124.28 -75.65 3.92
C MET A 226 -125.08 -76.44 4.96
N THR A 227 -125.08 -76.00 6.24
CA THR A 227 -125.90 -76.60 7.30
C THR A 227 -127.40 -76.46 7.02
N GLU A 228 -127.87 -75.28 6.60
CA GLU A 228 -129.28 -75.08 6.23
C GLU A 228 -129.69 -75.91 5.00
N VAL A 229 -128.82 -76.00 3.99
CA VAL A 229 -129.05 -76.86 2.82
C VAL A 229 -129.12 -78.33 3.22
N GLU A 230 -128.23 -78.79 4.10
CA GLU A 230 -128.25 -80.14 4.65
C GLU A 230 -129.54 -80.42 5.42
N GLU A 231 -129.98 -79.51 6.30
CA GLU A 231 -131.28 -79.63 6.99
C GLU A 231 -132.47 -79.72 6.03
N THR A 232 -132.49 -78.91 4.96
CA THR A 232 -133.60 -78.96 3.98
C THR A 232 -133.57 -80.24 3.13
N LEU A 233 -132.38 -80.77 2.83
CA LEU A 233 -132.20 -82.07 2.18
C LEU A 233 -132.65 -83.20 3.10
N GLU A 234 -132.26 -83.18 4.37
CA GLU A 234 -132.74 -84.13 5.39
C GLU A 234 -134.27 -84.07 5.50
N LYS A 235 -134.87 -82.88 5.63
CA LYS A 235 -136.34 -82.71 5.64
C LYS A 235 -136.99 -83.27 4.36
N LYS A 236 -136.38 -83.13 3.18
CA LYS A 236 -136.87 -83.71 1.92
C LYS A 236 -136.70 -85.23 1.85
N VAL A 237 -135.58 -85.77 2.33
CA VAL A 237 -135.33 -87.22 2.41
C VAL A 237 -136.30 -87.87 3.40
N LEU A 238 -136.50 -87.25 4.56
CA LEU A 238 -137.46 -87.68 5.58
C LEU A 238 -138.90 -87.58 5.06
N GLY A 239 -139.21 -86.52 4.30
CA GLY A 239 -140.45 -86.39 3.55
C GLY A 239 -140.67 -87.48 2.52
N ARG A 240 -139.64 -87.89 1.76
CA ARG A 240 -139.72 -89.06 0.86
C ARG A 240 -139.88 -90.37 1.61
N MET A 241 -139.10 -90.61 2.66
CA MET A 241 -139.19 -91.81 3.50
C MET A 241 -140.56 -91.97 4.20
N MET A 242 -141.28 -90.87 4.44
CA MET A 242 -142.64 -90.90 5.03
C MET A 242 -143.75 -91.09 3.98
N LEU A 243 -143.43 -90.90 2.70
CA LEU A 243 -144.36 -91.02 1.56
C LEU A 243 -144.20 -92.33 0.77
N ASP A 244 -143.08 -93.03 0.93
CA ASP A 244 -142.88 -94.44 0.55
C ASP A 244 -143.41 -95.39 1.65
#